data_AF-A0AAW9BDU0-F1
#
_entry.id   AF-A0AAW9BDU0-F1
#
_cell.length_a   1.000
_cell.length_b   1.000
_cell.length_c   1.000
_cell.angle_alpha   90.00
_cell.angle_beta   90.00
_cell.angle_gamma   90.00
#
_symmetry.space_group_name_H-M   'P 1'
#
loop_
_entity.id
_entity.type
_entity.pdbx_description
1 polymer ?
#
loop_
_entity_poly.entity_id
_entity_poly.type
_entity_poly.pdbx_seq_one_letter_code
_entity_poly.pdbx_strand_id
1 'polypeptide(L)'
;MISYASYRASVAYLIKLLKSWKCKIYLSFRSLIIICNVFFSLGLVNFNPAMSGEVLTVPMDISNWSFKGNKFECNLMHSKVPMGKFYFRAEPNNQILFISDIRNEGNKWQGVTLISQNAPWDKELYRKVESSLTVTKPSRRFVFRKGAPSLMKAIAGGSWITLVLEGKDASALSEVRIPT
;
A
#
# COMPACT_ATOMS: atom_id res chain seq x y z
N MET A 1 33.40 25.87 -10.48
CA MET A 1 32.52 25.51 -9.36
C MET A 1 31.18 25.09 -9.95
N ILE A 2 30.89 23.78 -9.93
CA ILE A 2 29.75 23.18 -10.61
C ILE A 2 28.58 23.14 -9.62
N SER A 3 27.50 23.89 -9.90
CA SER A 3 26.25 23.81 -9.13
C SER A 3 25.32 22.78 -9.75
N TYR A 4 25.05 21.71 -9.01
CA TYR A 4 24.00 20.75 -9.36
C TYR A 4 22.61 21.37 -9.11
N ALA A 5 21.67 21.07 -10.01
CA ALA A 5 20.30 21.55 -9.93
C ALA A 5 19.57 20.86 -8.76
N SER A 6 19.20 21.63 -7.73
CA SER A 6 18.48 21.12 -6.55
C SER A 6 16.96 21.02 -6.73
N TYR A 7 16.43 21.20 -7.94
CA TYR A 7 14.99 21.20 -8.20
C TYR A 7 14.65 20.32 -9.40
N ARG A 8 13.55 19.55 -9.28
CA ARG A 8 13.01 18.67 -10.32
C ARG A 8 12.93 19.43 -11.65
N ALA A 9 13.33 18.76 -12.73
CA ALA A 9 13.66 19.38 -14.04
C ALA A 9 12.62 20.38 -14.58
N SER A 10 11.33 20.16 -14.33
CA SER A 10 10.24 21.06 -14.74
C SER A 10 10.23 22.41 -14.00
N VAL A 11 10.58 22.41 -12.71
CA VAL A 11 10.62 23.62 -11.88
C VAL A 11 11.83 24.50 -12.26
N ALA A 12 12.95 23.88 -12.62
CA ALA A 12 14.13 24.59 -13.12
C ALA A 12 13.84 25.33 -14.44
N TYR A 13 12.98 24.76 -15.30
CA TYR A 13 12.57 25.38 -16.56
C TYR A 13 11.68 26.61 -16.34
N LEU A 14 10.71 26.51 -15.42
CA LEU A 14 9.85 27.63 -15.01
C LEU A 14 10.64 28.78 -14.37
N ILE A 15 11.62 28.47 -13.51
CA ILE A 15 12.49 29.47 -12.88
C ILE A 15 13.36 30.18 -13.93
N LYS A 16 13.86 29.46 -14.94
CA LYS A 16 14.60 30.08 -16.07
C LYS A 16 13.70 30.97 -16.92
N LEU A 17 12.45 30.59 -17.17
CA LEU A 17 11.43 31.40 -17.85
C LEU A 17 11.14 32.71 -17.09
N LEU A 18 10.96 32.64 -15.77
CA LEU A 18 10.74 33.81 -14.92
C LEU A 18 11.97 34.73 -14.85
N LYS A 19 13.19 34.17 -14.83
CA LYS A 19 14.43 34.97 -14.92
C LYS A 19 14.60 35.62 -16.29
N SER A 20 14.22 34.94 -17.38
CA SER A 20 14.24 35.48 -18.74
C SER A 20 13.25 36.64 -18.93
N TRP A 21 12.17 36.69 -18.14
CA TRP A 21 11.19 37.78 -18.15
C TRP A 21 11.75 39.14 -17.70
N LYS A 22 12.85 39.16 -16.93
CA LYS A 22 13.55 40.42 -16.58
C LYS A 22 14.35 40.99 -17.76
N CYS A 23 14.68 40.18 -18.76
CA CYS A 23 15.26 40.65 -20.03
C CYS A 23 14.14 40.87 -21.05
N LYS A 24 13.44 42.00 -20.94
CA LYS A 24 12.69 42.56 -22.07
C LYS A 24 13.67 42.69 -23.24
N ILE A 25 13.42 42.02 -24.37
CA ILE A 25 13.65 42.54 -25.75
C ILE A 25 13.06 41.57 -26.81
N TYR A 26 12.89 40.25 -26.57
CA TYR A 26 12.47 39.33 -27.66
C TYR A 26 11.36 38.31 -27.35
N LEU A 27 10.24 38.73 -26.76
CA LEU A 27 9.00 37.96 -26.91
C LEU A 27 7.87 38.88 -27.39
N SER A 28 7.52 38.77 -28.66
CA SER A 28 6.33 39.44 -29.18
C SER A 28 5.09 38.83 -28.53
N PHE A 29 4.06 39.65 -28.27
CA PHE A 29 2.80 39.22 -27.67
C PHE A 29 2.18 37.98 -28.37
N ARG A 30 2.41 37.87 -29.70
CA ARG A 30 2.00 36.73 -30.53
C ARG A 30 2.70 35.42 -30.14
N SER A 31 4.00 35.46 -29.86
CA SER A 31 4.77 34.28 -29.41
C SER A 31 4.34 33.80 -28.02
N LEU A 32 3.93 34.73 -27.15
CA LEU A 32 3.46 34.43 -25.81
C LEU A 32 2.08 33.74 -25.83
N ILE A 33 1.19 34.18 -26.72
CA ILE A 33 -0.11 33.51 -26.98
C ILE A 33 0.09 32.09 -27.50
N ILE A 34 1.05 31.87 -28.41
CA ILE A 34 1.33 30.53 -28.96
C ILE A 34 1.82 29.59 -27.85
N ILE A 35 2.76 30.03 -27.00
CA ILE A 35 3.27 29.22 -25.90
C ILE A 35 2.15 28.92 -24.89
N CYS A 36 1.34 29.93 -24.52
CA CYS A 36 0.20 29.71 -23.64
C CYS A 36 -0.82 28.73 -24.24
N ASN A 37 -1.14 28.83 -25.53
CA ASN A 37 -2.04 27.90 -26.21
C ASN A 37 -1.48 26.49 -26.34
N VAL A 38 -0.16 26.32 -26.47
CA VAL A 38 0.49 25.00 -26.44
C VAL A 38 0.43 24.38 -25.05
N PHE A 39 0.64 25.17 -23.98
CA PHE A 39 0.47 24.68 -22.61
C PHE A 39 -1.00 24.41 -22.25
N PHE A 40 -1.94 25.23 -22.72
CA PHE A 40 -3.38 25.00 -22.55
C PHE A 40 -3.84 23.76 -23.31
N SER A 41 -3.33 23.53 -24.53
CA SER A 41 -3.65 22.34 -25.33
C SER A 41 -2.99 21.07 -24.79
N LEU A 42 -1.79 21.13 -24.19
CA LEU A 42 -1.22 20.01 -23.43
C LEU A 42 -1.99 19.73 -22.13
N GLY A 43 -2.54 20.76 -21.48
CA GLY A 43 -3.37 20.61 -20.28
C GLY A 43 -4.74 19.96 -20.53
N LEU A 44 -5.22 20.00 -21.78
CA LEU A 44 -6.46 19.33 -22.23
C LEU A 44 -6.25 17.86 -22.61
N VAL A 45 -5.01 17.37 -22.64
CA VAL A 45 -4.75 15.93 -22.73
C VAL A 45 -5.09 15.35 -21.36
N ASN A 46 -6.32 14.85 -21.23
CA ASN A 46 -6.90 14.20 -20.05
C ASN A 46 -5.82 13.57 -19.15
N PHE A 47 -5.32 14.35 -18.20
CA PHE A 47 -4.49 13.85 -17.13
C PHE A 47 -5.47 13.07 -16.25
N ASN A 48 -5.64 11.79 -16.56
CA ASN A 48 -6.20 10.84 -15.61
C ASN A 48 -5.03 10.46 -14.72
N PRO A 49 -4.81 11.10 -13.54
CA PRO A 49 -3.92 10.52 -12.58
C PRO A 49 -4.51 9.16 -12.22
N ALA A 50 -3.90 8.09 -12.74
CA ALA A 50 -4.11 6.77 -12.18
C ALA A 50 -3.61 6.86 -10.73
N MET A 51 -4.53 7.08 -9.79
CA MET A 51 -4.20 7.05 -8.38
C MET A 51 -3.84 5.60 -8.03
N SER A 52 -2.57 5.40 -7.74
CA SER A 52 -1.99 4.10 -7.44
C SER A 52 -2.26 3.73 -5.99
N GLY A 53 -2.74 2.51 -5.78
CA GLY A 53 -2.85 1.92 -4.46
C GLY A 53 -1.51 1.86 -3.72
N GLU A 54 -1.53 2.07 -2.42
CA GLU A 54 -0.31 2.03 -1.60
C GLU A 54 0.04 0.58 -1.23
N VAL A 55 1.27 0.17 -1.50
CA VAL A 55 1.83 -1.13 -1.06
C VAL A 55 2.74 -0.89 0.13
N LEU A 56 2.25 -1.23 1.31
CA LEU A 56 2.98 -1.13 2.58
C LEU A 56 3.63 -2.48 2.91
N THR A 57 4.95 -2.50 2.94
CA THR A 57 5.70 -3.71 3.35
C THR A 57 6.29 -3.49 4.72
N VAL A 58 5.99 -4.39 5.66
CA VAL A 58 6.64 -4.40 6.97
C VAL A 58 8.11 -4.82 6.79
N PRO A 59 9.08 -4.00 7.23
CA PRO A 59 10.49 -4.36 7.17
C PRO A 59 10.82 -5.58 8.05
N MET A 60 11.70 -6.46 7.56
CA MET A 60 12.12 -7.69 8.24
C MET A 60 12.79 -7.44 9.60
N ASP A 61 13.56 -6.36 9.71
CA ASP A 61 14.30 -5.94 10.91
C ASP A 61 13.39 -5.60 12.10
N ILE A 62 12.16 -5.18 11.84
CA ILE A 62 11.15 -4.90 12.87
C ILE A 62 10.07 -5.99 12.96
N SER A 63 10.12 -6.99 12.10
CA SER A 63 9.16 -8.09 12.06
C SER A 63 9.55 -9.17 13.07
N ASN A 64 8.68 -9.43 14.04
CA ASN A 64 8.89 -10.51 15.00
C ASN A 64 7.55 -11.12 15.40
N TRP A 65 7.53 -12.42 15.67
CA TRP A 65 6.34 -13.16 16.10
C TRP A 65 6.57 -13.74 17.49
N SER A 66 5.61 -13.49 18.39
CA SER A 66 5.65 -13.95 19.78
C SER A 66 4.50 -14.89 20.06
N PHE A 67 4.81 -16.08 20.58
CA PHE A 67 3.83 -17.06 20.97
C PHE A 67 3.49 -16.95 22.46
N LYS A 68 2.21 -16.99 22.80
CA LYS A 68 1.71 -17.09 24.16
C LYS A 68 0.49 -18.01 24.19
N GLY A 69 0.56 -19.10 24.95
CA GLY A 69 -0.53 -20.06 25.05
C GLY A 69 -0.77 -20.57 26.46
N ASN A 70 -1.99 -21.02 26.71
CA ASN A 70 -2.41 -21.74 27.91
C ASN A 70 -3.37 -22.88 27.50
N LYS A 71 -4.00 -23.55 28.47
CA LYS A 71 -4.93 -24.66 28.22
C LYS A 71 -6.20 -24.27 27.43
N PHE A 72 -6.53 -22.99 27.39
CA PHE A 72 -7.77 -22.46 26.82
C PHE A 72 -7.56 -21.62 25.57
N GLU A 73 -6.37 -21.07 25.35
CA GLU A 73 -6.10 -20.28 24.16
C GLU A 73 -4.62 -20.28 23.77
N CYS A 74 -4.37 -20.23 22.47
CA CYS A 74 -3.05 -20.02 21.89
C CYS A 74 -3.07 -18.76 21.03
N ASN A 75 -2.13 -17.86 21.26
CA ASN A 75 -1.98 -16.62 20.51
C ASN A 75 -0.58 -16.55 19.90
N LEU A 76 -0.50 -16.27 18.60
CA LEU A 76 0.75 -15.97 17.90
C LEU A 76 0.65 -14.53 17.39
N MET A 77 1.36 -13.61 18.04
CA MET A 77 1.22 -12.17 17.83
C MET A 77 2.43 -11.59 17.11
N HIS A 78 2.17 -10.84 16.04
CA HIS A 78 3.18 -10.05 15.35
C HIS A 78 3.55 -8.80 16.16
N SER A 79 4.78 -8.33 15.98
CA SER A 79 5.28 -7.10 16.58
C SER A 79 4.39 -5.90 16.23
N LYS A 80 4.36 -4.90 17.10
CA LYS A 80 3.53 -3.72 16.88
C LYS A 80 4.15 -2.88 15.76
N VAL A 81 3.49 -2.85 14.61
CA VAL A 81 3.93 -2.06 13.44
C VAL A 81 3.02 -0.85 13.20
N PRO A 82 3.47 0.16 12.43
CA PRO A 82 2.65 1.32 12.09
C PRO A 82 1.34 0.95 11.38
N MET A 83 1.36 -0.12 10.57
CA MET A 83 0.24 -0.56 9.73
C MET A 83 -0.91 -1.20 10.51
N GLY A 84 -0.67 -1.70 11.72
CA GLY A 84 -1.70 -2.44 12.44
C GLY A 84 -1.17 -3.43 13.47
N LYS A 85 -2.07 -4.31 13.89
CA LYS A 85 -1.77 -5.49 14.70
C LYS A 85 -2.28 -6.73 13.97
N PHE A 86 -1.44 -7.75 13.92
CA PHE A 86 -1.72 -8.99 13.22
C PHE A 86 -1.43 -10.16 14.16
N TYR A 87 -2.37 -11.09 14.28
CA TYR A 87 -2.18 -12.22 15.18
C TYR A 87 -3.05 -13.40 14.79
N PHE A 88 -2.56 -14.59 15.09
CA PHE A 88 -3.37 -15.79 15.12
C PHE A 88 -3.88 -16.05 16.53
N ARG A 89 -5.12 -16.53 16.61
CA ARG A 89 -5.75 -16.97 17.86
C ARG A 89 -6.39 -18.33 17.64
N ALA A 90 -6.15 -19.26 18.54
CA ALA A 90 -6.82 -20.54 18.56
C ALA A 90 -7.50 -20.75 19.92
N GLU A 91 -8.78 -21.11 19.88
CA GLU A 91 -9.58 -21.50 21.03
C GLU A 91 -9.64 -23.05 21.14
N PRO A 92 -10.11 -23.61 22.28
CA PRO A 92 -10.30 -25.06 22.40
C PRO A 92 -11.32 -25.46 21.35
N ASN A 93 -11.04 -26.54 20.60
CA ASN A 93 -11.70 -27.01 19.37
C ASN A 93 -10.93 -26.74 18.05
N ASN A 94 -9.63 -26.44 18.11
CA ASN A 94 -8.75 -26.30 16.92
C ASN A 94 -9.21 -25.23 15.91
N GLN A 95 -10.00 -24.25 16.34
CA GLN A 95 -10.42 -23.16 15.46
C GLN A 95 -9.33 -22.09 15.42
N ILE A 96 -8.46 -22.18 14.41
CA ILE A 96 -7.44 -21.17 14.14
C ILE A 96 -8.11 -19.98 13.44
N LEU A 97 -7.94 -18.80 14.02
CA LEU A 97 -8.37 -17.52 13.51
C LEU A 97 -7.15 -16.70 13.14
N PHE A 98 -7.19 -16.00 12.02
CA PHE A 98 -6.27 -14.89 11.75
C PHE A 98 -7.03 -13.58 11.91
N ILE A 99 -6.48 -12.67 12.71
CA ILE A 99 -7.10 -11.39 13.03
C ILE A 99 -6.15 -10.27 12.62
N SER A 100 -6.66 -9.36 11.81
CA SER A 100 -5.96 -8.15 11.39
C SER A 100 -6.71 -6.91 11.86
N ASP A 101 -6.05 -6.11 12.69
CA ASP A 101 -6.50 -4.79 13.12
C ASP A 101 -5.66 -3.72 12.40
N ILE A 102 -6.20 -3.17 11.32
CA ILE A 102 -5.52 -2.15 10.52
C ILE A 102 -5.54 -0.80 11.26
N ARG A 103 -4.38 -0.13 11.31
CA ARG A 103 -4.22 1.20 11.91
C ARG A 103 -4.32 2.25 10.80
N ASN A 104 -4.97 3.37 11.11
CA ASN A 104 -5.45 4.42 10.18
C ASN A 104 -6.67 4.04 9.31
N GLU A 105 -7.53 5.04 9.08
CA GLU A 105 -8.70 5.01 8.18
C GLU A 105 -9.69 3.87 8.42
N GLY A 106 -10.10 3.65 9.68
CA GLY A 106 -11.08 2.61 10.04
C GLY A 106 -12.47 2.71 9.37
N ASN A 107 -12.70 3.75 8.58
CA ASN A 107 -13.94 4.03 7.85
C ASN A 107 -13.82 3.83 6.33
N LYS A 108 -12.70 3.31 5.82
CA LYS A 108 -12.48 3.19 4.36
C LYS A 108 -12.71 1.80 3.81
N TRP A 109 -12.28 0.77 4.53
CA TRP A 109 -12.15 -0.58 3.97
C TRP A 109 -13.43 -1.39 4.14
N GLN A 110 -14.01 -1.82 3.02
CA GLN A 110 -15.20 -2.68 2.96
C GLN A 110 -14.87 -4.11 2.54
N GLY A 111 -13.72 -4.33 1.90
CA GLY A 111 -13.22 -5.64 1.54
C GLY A 111 -11.82 -5.87 2.06
N VAL A 112 -11.50 -7.13 2.33
CA VAL A 112 -10.13 -7.56 2.54
C VAL A 112 -9.92 -8.97 1.97
N THR A 113 -8.80 -9.15 1.27
CA THR A 113 -8.37 -10.44 0.76
C THR A 113 -7.07 -10.86 1.44
N LEU A 114 -7.08 -12.04 2.05
CA LEU A 114 -5.95 -12.69 2.71
C LEU A 114 -5.23 -13.59 1.72
N ILE A 115 -3.94 -13.34 1.54
CA ILE A 115 -3.09 -14.01 0.56
C ILE A 115 -1.87 -14.55 1.28
N SER A 116 -1.50 -15.80 1.00
CA SER A 116 -0.16 -16.31 1.24
C SER A 116 0.70 -15.98 0.02
N GLN A 117 1.83 -15.32 0.25
CA GLN A 117 2.75 -14.93 -0.80
C GLN A 117 4.14 -15.42 -0.45
N ASN A 118 4.89 -15.87 -1.44
CA ASN A 118 6.29 -16.20 -1.21
C ASN A 118 7.17 -14.96 -0.94
N ALA A 119 8.39 -15.18 -0.48
CA ALA A 119 9.26 -14.10 -0.04
C ALA A 119 9.73 -13.25 -1.24
N PRO A 120 10.02 -11.95 -1.04
CA PRO A 120 10.31 -11.04 -2.16
C PRO A 120 11.61 -11.38 -2.93
N TRP A 121 12.48 -12.22 -2.38
CA TRP A 121 13.73 -12.67 -3.02
C TRP A 121 13.56 -13.95 -3.84
N ASP A 122 12.37 -14.55 -3.86
CA ASP A 122 12.10 -15.69 -4.74
C ASP A 122 12.04 -15.25 -6.21
N LYS A 123 12.44 -16.15 -7.11
CA LYS A 123 12.56 -15.87 -8.54
C LYS A 123 11.24 -15.57 -9.24
N GLU A 124 10.16 -16.17 -8.74
CA GLU A 124 8.81 -16.03 -9.30
C GLU A 124 7.85 -15.55 -8.21
N LEU A 125 6.93 -14.66 -8.55
CA LEU A 125 5.90 -14.21 -7.62
C LEU A 125 4.80 -15.27 -7.53
N TYR A 126 4.75 -15.99 -6.40
CA TYR A 126 3.69 -16.93 -6.09
C TYR A 126 2.73 -16.32 -5.06
N ARG A 127 1.45 -16.22 -5.44
CA ARG A 127 0.37 -15.70 -4.59
C ARG A 127 -0.78 -16.69 -4.58
N LYS A 128 -1.24 -17.06 -3.39
CA LYS A 128 -2.42 -17.89 -3.21
C LYS A 128 -3.42 -17.17 -2.31
N VAL A 129 -4.62 -16.96 -2.82
CA VAL A 129 -5.74 -16.42 -2.04
C VAL A 129 -6.19 -17.48 -1.05
N GLU A 130 -6.11 -17.16 0.24
CA GLU A 130 -6.54 -18.04 1.33
C GLU A 130 -8.00 -17.79 1.71
N SER A 131 -8.44 -16.52 1.71
CA SER A 131 -9.82 -16.14 1.98
C SER A 131 -10.06 -14.66 1.62
N SER A 132 -11.30 -14.29 1.31
CA SER A 132 -11.74 -12.91 1.18
C SER A 132 -12.94 -12.65 2.07
N LEU A 133 -13.03 -11.43 2.61
CA LEU A 133 -14.12 -10.95 3.44
C LEU A 133 -14.64 -9.64 2.85
N THR A 134 -15.96 -9.50 2.80
CA THR A 134 -16.62 -8.23 2.45
C THR A 134 -17.59 -7.89 3.57
N VAL A 135 -17.54 -6.64 4.04
CA VAL A 135 -18.35 -6.11 5.13
C VAL A 135 -19.25 -4.99 4.61
N THR A 136 -20.48 -4.93 5.11
CA THR A 136 -21.48 -3.93 4.69
C THR A 136 -21.13 -2.51 5.15
N LYS A 137 -20.46 -2.40 6.30
CA LYS A 137 -19.95 -1.14 6.84
C LYS A 137 -18.43 -1.21 6.89
N PRO A 138 -17.73 -0.11 6.56
CA PRO A 138 -16.28 -0.07 6.65
C PRO A 138 -15.78 -0.50 8.03
N SER A 139 -14.71 -1.30 8.05
CA SER A 139 -14.13 -1.84 9.27
C SER A 139 -12.62 -1.73 9.25
N ARG A 140 -12.03 -1.59 10.44
CA ARG A 140 -10.59 -1.72 10.69
C ARG A 140 -10.17 -3.13 11.07
N ARG A 141 -11.13 -3.93 11.56
CA ARG A 141 -10.87 -5.27 12.11
C ARG A 141 -11.49 -6.31 11.20
N PHE A 142 -10.67 -7.26 10.80
CA PHE A 142 -11.08 -8.39 9.99
C PHE A 142 -10.67 -9.69 10.66
N VAL A 143 -11.59 -10.66 10.65
CA VAL A 143 -11.42 -11.95 11.33
C VAL A 143 -11.64 -13.06 10.33
N PHE A 144 -10.54 -13.71 9.95
CA PHE A 144 -10.53 -14.82 9.01
C PHE A 144 -10.61 -16.13 9.77
N ARG A 145 -11.77 -16.80 9.67
CA ARG A 145 -11.92 -18.19 10.12
C ARG A 145 -11.53 -19.18 9.01
N LYS A 146 -12.02 -18.91 7.81
CA LYS A 146 -11.64 -19.64 6.59
C LYS A 146 -10.26 -19.16 6.14
N GLY A 147 -9.46 -20.05 5.55
CA GLY A 147 -8.12 -19.73 5.08
C GLY A 147 -7.05 -19.66 6.18
N ALA A 148 -7.38 -19.27 7.42
CA ALA A 148 -6.40 -19.14 8.51
C ALA A 148 -5.58 -20.42 8.81
N PRO A 149 -6.17 -21.64 8.83
CA PRO A 149 -5.37 -22.87 8.99
C PRO A 149 -4.42 -23.14 7.80
N SER A 150 -4.85 -22.82 6.58
CA SER A 150 -4.06 -22.99 5.36
C SER A 150 -2.92 -21.97 5.30
N LEU A 151 -3.21 -20.71 5.65
CA LEU A 151 -2.22 -19.66 5.83
C LEU A 151 -1.17 -20.06 6.88
N MET A 152 -1.59 -20.59 8.04
CA MET A 152 -0.65 -21.06 9.07
C MET A 152 0.35 -22.10 8.54
N LYS A 153 -0.10 -23.00 7.66
CA LYS A 153 0.79 -23.96 7.00
C LYS A 153 1.72 -23.28 5.99
N ALA A 154 1.22 -22.31 5.24
CA ALA A 154 2.01 -21.57 4.25
C ALA A 154 3.12 -20.73 4.92
N ILE A 155 2.82 -20.05 6.03
CA ILE A 155 3.82 -19.27 6.78
C ILE A 155 4.87 -20.16 7.43
N ALA A 156 4.50 -21.36 7.89
CA ALA A 156 5.46 -22.36 8.37
C ALA A 156 6.40 -22.83 7.25
N GLY A 157 5.99 -22.73 5.99
CA GLY A 157 6.82 -22.96 4.81
C GLY A 157 7.58 -21.73 4.31
N GLY A 158 7.58 -20.61 5.05
CA GLY A 158 8.29 -19.38 4.70
C GLY A 158 7.48 -18.38 3.85
N SER A 159 6.18 -18.60 3.66
CA SER A 159 5.33 -17.62 2.96
C SER A 159 5.03 -16.42 3.83
N TRP A 160 5.14 -15.22 3.28
CA TRP A 160 4.66 -13.98 3.88
C TRP A 160 3.13 -13.90 3.85
N ILE A 161 2.57 -13.07 4.74
CA ILE A 161 1.15 -12.75 4.77
C ILE A 161 0.93 -11.45 4.00
N THR A 162 0.01 -11.47 3.05
CA THR A 162 -0.41 -10.30 2.28
C THR A 162 -1.89 -10.03 2.52
N LEU A 163 -2.22 -8.79 2.86
CA LEU A 163 -3.59 -8.28 2.98
C LEU A 163 -3.84 -7.28 1.87
N VAL A 164 -4.79 -7.56 0.99
CA VAL A 164 -5.30 -6.60 0.00
C VAL A 164 -6.56 -5.99 0.56
N LEU A 165 -6.53 -4.70 0.86
CA LEU A 165 -7.63 -3.91 1.39
C LEU A 165 -8.37 -3.22 0.25
N GLU A 166 -9.69 -3.32 0.27
CA GLU A 166 -10.58 -2.77 -0.76
C GLU A 166 -11.53 -1.76 -0.11
N GLY A 167 -11.50 -0.53 -0.59
CA GLY A 167 -12.43 0.51 -0.19
C GLY A 167 -13.73 0.47 -0.98
N LYS A 168 -14.61 1.45 -0.75
CA LYS A 168 -15.87 1.60 -1.49
C LYS A 168 -15.64 1.88 -2.98
N ASP A 169 -14.59 2.63 -3.30
CA ASP A 169 -14.19 2.92 -4.67
C ASP A 169 -13.08 1.94 -5.09
N ALA A 170 -13.15 1.41 -6.32
CA ALA A 170 -12.13 0.50 -6.86
C ALA A 170 -10.71 1.12 -6.90
N SER A 171 -10.62 2.45 -6.81
CA SER A 171 -9.39 3.23 -6.70
C SER A 171 -8.75 3.22 -5.30
N ALA A 172 -9.48 2.76 -4.27
CA ALA A 172 -8.98 2.57 -2.92
C ALA A 172 -8.55 1.11 -2.72
N LEU A 173 -7.49 0.70 -3.41
CA LEU A 173 -6.83 -0.58 -3.16
C LEU A 173 -5.52 -0.31 -2.41
N SER A 174 -5.29 -0.99 -1.30
CA SER A 174 -4.02 -0.92 -0.57
C SER A 174 -3.56 -2.31 -0.20
N GLU A 175 -2.26 -2.55 -0.21
CA GLU A 175 -1.69 -3.85 0.12
C GLU A 175 -0.81 -3.71 1.37
N VAL A 176 -0.95 -4.64 2.32
CA VAL A 176 -0.06 -4.76 3.48
C VAL A 176 0.63 -6.11 3.45
N ARG A 177 1.96 -6.12 3.36
CA ARG A 177 2.80 -7.32 3.36
C ARG A 177 3.51 -7.46 4.70
N ILE A 178 3.39 -8.63 5.31
CA ILE A 178 3.86 -8.93 6.66
C ILE A 178 4.78 -10.15 6.58
N PRO A 179 6.07 -10.01 6.91
CA PRO A 179 6.97 -11.15 6.99
C PRO A 179 6.65 -12.08 8.16
N THR A 180 6.99 -13.35 7.99
CA THR A 180 6.72 -14.44 8.94
C THR A 180 7.97 -15.17 9.37
#